data_AF-A0A183E3N2-F1
#
_entry.id   AF-A0A183E3N2-F1
#
_cell.length_a   1.000
_cell.length_b   1.000
_cell.length_c   1.000
_cell.angle_alpha   90.00
_cell.angle_beta   90.00
_cell.angle_gamma   90.00
#
_symmetry.space_group_name_H-M   'P 1'
#
loop_
_entity.id
_entity.type
_entity.pdbx_description
1 polymer ?
#
loop_
_entity_poly.entity_id
_entity_poly.type
_entity_poly.pdbx_seq_one_letter_code
_entity_poly.pdbx_strand_id
1 'polypeptide(L)'
;MNGNIRSEPQLSAAIDYLLTSAVSGFNEADLLKSAGVGVVVTAEEIQQQVCEVINKHKSEIMKQRYSFNSGKLLGEVKSRLKWADGAAIKRELDLRMMLLLGPKTIDDIRGGAKQAEENGPKRSGRKNLDQEAAVKDKEKACDKETIKKLYDKETNGANSIDELMRNKTNFHKVGENYKTDGYIITPNTMKLLKKHVEDVKGKVVTRFPPEPNGILHIGHAKAINIDFGYAKAHGGICYLRFDDTNPENEDEKFVKNIEEMVKWLGYSPYKITHSSDYFDQLYEWAVVLIKKDLAYVCHQTVDEMRGFDVAASPWRNRPVEESLRLFEVIVIFAL
;
A
#
# COMPACT_ATOMS: atom_id res chain seq x y z
N MET A 1 -2.35 3.18 -32.00
CA MET A 1 -1.32 2.11 -32.01
C MET A 1 -1.99 0.80 -31.66
N ASN A 2 -1.74 -0.29 -32.40
CA ASN A 2 -2.48 -1.56 -32.28
C ASN A 2 -2.21 -2.36 -30.98
N GLY A 3 -1.49 -1.79 -30.01
CA GLY A 3 -1.27 -2.40 -28.69
C GLY A 3 -0.42 -3.68 -28.70
N ASN A 4 0.37 -3.93 -29.74
CA ASN A 4 1.15 -5.17 -29.89
C ASN A 4 2.44 -5.20 -29.06
N ILE A 5 3.08 -4.05 -28.88
CA ILE A 5 4.28 -3.88 -28.03
C ILE A 5 3.82 -3.22 -26.73
N ARG A 6 3.96 -3.93 -25.62
CA ARG A 6 3.39 -3.55 -24.31
C ARG A 6 4.42 -3.43 -23.20
N SER A 7 5.65 -3.90 -23.41
CA SER A 7 6.72 -3.81 -22.41
C SER A 7 8.01 -3.25 -23.02
N GLU A 8 8.83 -2.65 -22.16
CA GLU A 8 10.15 -2.11 -22.54
C GLU A 8 11.04 -3.17 -23.23
N PRO A 9 11.12 -4.44 -22.77
CA PRO A 9 11.90 -5.46 -23.49
C PRO A 9 11.40 -5.76 -24.90
N GLN A 10 10.08 -5.72 -25.12
CA GLN A 10 9.50 -5.91 -26.47
C GLN A 10 9.87 -4.74 -27.38
N LEU A 11 9.86 -3.51 -26.84
CA LEU A 11 10.29 -2.33 -27.58
C LEU A 11 11.78 -2.38 -27.94
N SER A 12 12.65 -2.73 -26.99
CA SER A 12 14.08 -2.88 -27.25
C SER A 12 14.36 -3.94 -28.32
N ALA A 13 13.71 -5.11 -28.23
CA ALA A 13 13.87 -6.17 -29.23
C ALA A 13 13.35 -5.76 -30.62
N ALA A 14 12.26 -4.99 -30.68
CA ALA A 14 11.75 -4.44 -31.94
C ALA A 14 12.76 -3.46 -32.57
N ILE A 15 13.37 -2.58 -31.77
CA ILE A 15 14.41 -1.65 -32.22
C ILE A 15 15.63 -2.40 -32.73
N ASP A 16 16.12 -3.42 -31.99
CA ASP A 16 17.26 -4.23 -32.40
C ASP A 16 17.01 -4.96 -33.73
N TYR A 17 15.79 -5.48 -33.94
CA TYR A 17 15.40 -6.08 -35.21
C TYR A 17 15.40 -5.05 -36.34
N LEU A 18 14.88 -3.85 -36.12
CA LEU A 18 14.85 -2.80 -37.14
C LEU A 18 16.27 -2.33 -37.52
N LEU A 19 17.17 -2.22 -36.54
CA LEU A 19 18.56 -1.84 -36.77
C LEU A 19 19.33 -2.92 -37.56
N THR A 20 19.04 -4.20 -37.32
CA THR A 20 19.71 -5.32 -38.00
C THR A 20 19.13 -5.61 -39.39
N SER A 21 17.83 -5.43 -39.57
CA SER A 21 17.13 -5.63 -40.86
C SER A 21 17.16 -4.41 -41.79
N ALA A 22 17.80 -3.30 -41.38
CA ALA A 22 17.95 -2.09 -42.18
C ALA A 22 18.64 -2.32 -43.55
N VAL A 23 19.38 -3.42 -43.68
CA VAL A 23 20.15 -3.77 -44.90
C VAL A 23 19.48 -4.89 -45.72
N SER A 24 18.66 -5.75 -45.09
CA SER A 24 18.16 -7.00 -45.68
C SER A 24 16.66 -6.98 -46.04
N GLY A 25 15.96 -5.88 -45.76
CA GLY A 25 14.53 -5.71 -46.08
C GLY A 25 13.62 -5.95 -44.88
N PHE A 26 12.48 -5.25 -44.86
CA PHE A 26 11.52 -5.26 -43.75
C PHE A 26 10.52 -6.41 -43.88
N ASN A 27 10.39 -7.24 -42.84
CA ASN A 27 9.32 -8.23 -42.71
C ASN A 27 8.59 -8.02 -41.37
N GLU A 28 7.30 -7.69 -41.45
CA GLU A 28 6.45 -7.45 -40.28
C GLU A 28 6.29 -8.70 -39.41
N ALA A 29 6.16 -9.89 -40.01
CA ALA A 29 5.98 -11.13 -39.25
C ALA A 29 7.21 -11.47 -38.40
N ASP A 30 8.41 -11.22 -38.94
CA ASP A 30 9.68 -11.46 -38.26
C ASP A 30 9.94 -10.42 -37.17
N LEU A 31 9.53 -9.16 -37.38
CA LEU A 31 9.54 -8.13 -36.34
C LEU A 31 8.65 -8.52 -35.15
N LEU A 32 7.39 -8.88 -35.41
CA LEU A 32 6.44 -9.23 -34.35
C LEU A 32 6.92 -10.45 -33.55
N LYS A 33 7.48 -11.45 -34.24
CA LYS A 33 8.05 -12.65 -33.62
C LYS A 33 9.29 -12.34 -32.79
N SER A 34 10.22 -11.52 -33.32
CA SER A 34 11.45 -11.15 -32.62
C SER A 34 11.19 -10.26 -31.40
N ALA A 35 10.16 -9.41 -31.47
CA ALA A 35 9.70 -8.57 -30.37
C ALA A 35 8.80 -9.31 -29.35
N GLY A 36 8.55 -10.61 -29.51
CA GLY A 36 7.76 -11.41 -28.57
C GLY A 36 6.29 -10.97 -28.49
N VAL A 37 5.73 -10.44 -29.58
CA VAL A 37 4.32 -10.04 -29.64
C VAL A 37 3.44 -11.27 -29.48
N GLY A 38 2.46 -11.18 -28.57
CA GLY A 38 1.58 -12.31 -28.20
C GLY A 38 2.09 -13.12 -27.01
N VAL A 39 3.33 -12.91 -26.55
CA VAL A 39 3.82 -13.48 -25.28
C VAL A 39 3.32 -12.58 -24.14
N VAL A 40 2.45 -13.13 -23.30
CA VAL A 40 1.95 -12.47 -22.09
C VAL A 40 2.58 -13.17 -20.91
N VAL A 41 3.35 -12.43 -20.11
CA VAL A 41 3.83 -12.94 -18.82
C VAL A 41 2.83 -12.53 -17.74
N THR A 42 2.29 -13.53 -17.07
CA THR A 42 1.29 -13.37 -16.01
C THR A 42 1.92 -12.99 -14.67
N ALA A 43 1.11 -12.46 -13.75
CA ALA A 43 1.57 -12.14 -12.39
C ALA A 43 1.98 -13.42 -11.63
N GLU A 44 1.28 -14.52 -11.87
CA GLU A 44 1.53 -15.84 -11.30
C GLU A 44 2.89 -16.39 -11.73
N GLU A 45 3.25 -16.25 -13.01
CA GLU A 45 4.56 -16.65 -13.53
C GLU A 45 5.70 -15.82 -12.91
N ILE A 46 5.49 -14.49 -12.76
CA ILE A 46 6.45 -13.62 -12.06
C ILE A 46 6.61 -14.07 -10.62
N GLN A 47 5.52 -14.28 -9.90
CA GLN A 47 5.52 -14.75 -8.52
C GLN A 47 6.28 -16.08 -8.38
N GLN A 48 5.99 -17.05 -9.25
CA GLN A 48 6.64 -18.36 -9.22
C GLN A 48 8.16 -18.23 -9.42
N GLN A 49 8.59 -17.49 -10.45
CA GLN A 49 10.02 -17.33 -10.75
C GLN A 49 10.77 -16.55 -9.67
N VAL A 50 10.15 -15.50 -9.10
CA VAL A 50 10.71 -14.77 -7.96
C VAL A 50 10.85 -15.69 -6.75
N CYS A 51 9.85 -16.53 -6.44
CA CYS A 51 9.92 -17.47 -5.32
C CYS A 51 11.04 -18.50 -5.51
N GLU A 52 11.19 -19.06 -6.72
CA GLU A 52 12.28 -20.00 -7.02
C GLU A 52 13.66 -19.36 -6.85
N VAL A 53 13.85 -18.14 -7.36
CA VAL A 53 15.12 -17.41 -7.25
C VAL A 53 15.44 -17.05 -5.80
N ILE A 54 14.46 -16.57 -5.02
CA ILE A 54 14.66 -16.28 -3.59
C ILE A 54 14.99 -17.56 -2.81
N ASN A 55 14.26 -18.66 -3.07
CA ASN A 55 14.52 -19.92 -2.39
C ASN A 55 15.93 -20.45 -2.68
N LYS A 56 16.41 -20.29 -3.91
CA LYS A 56 17.78 -20.66 -4.31
C LYS A 56 18.85 -19.88 -3.52
N HIS A 57 18.64 -18.61 -3.24
CA HIS A 57 19.60 -17.75 -2.51
C HIS A 57 19.27 -17.56 -1.02
N LYS A 58 18.26 -18.28 -0.49
CA LYS A 58 17.68 -18.05 0.84
C LYS A 58 18.70 -18.02 1.97
N SER A 59 19.64 -18.97 1.98
CA SER A 59 20.67 -19.05 3.02
C SER A 59 21.60 -17.84 3.06
N GLU A 60 21.91 -17.25 1.90
CA GLU A 60 22.76 -16.07 1.79
C GLU A 60 21.97 -14.79 2.13
N ILE A 61 20.72 -14.71 1.65
CA ILE A 61 19.78 -13.63 1.98
C ILE A 61 19.53 -13.54 3.49
N MET A 62 19.31 -14.66 4.18
CA MET A 62 19.09 -14.65 5.63
C MET A 62 20.32 -14.19 6.43
N LYS A 63 21.53 -14.46 5.93
CA LYS A 63 22.78 -14.02 6.56
C LYS A 63 23.06 -12.53 6.33
N GLN A 64 22.87 -12.05 5.11
CA GLN A 64 23.20 -10.66 4.72
C GLN A 64 22.01 -9.69 4.88
N ARG A 65 20.81 -10.21 5.12
CA ARG A 65 19.55 -9.46 5.20
C ARG A 65 19.41 -8.45 4.05
N TYR A 66 19.16 -7.18 4.36
CA TYR A 66 18.99 -6.12 3.36
C TYR A 66 20.31 -5.64 2.74
N SER A 67 21.46 -6.10 3.24
CA SER A 67 22.76 -5.89 2.59
C SER A 67 22.99 -6.85 1.42
N PHE A 68 22.14 -7.87 1.25
CA PHE A 68 22.20 -8.78 0.11
C PHE A 68 21.93 -8.03 -1.20
N ASN A 69 22.74 -8.30 -2.23
CA ASN A 69 22.59 -7.66 -3.53
C ASN A 69 21.31 -8.14 -4.26
N SER A 70 20.20 -7.43 -4.03
CA SER A 70 18.91 -7.68 -4.68
C SER A 70 18.96 -7.54 -6.21
N GLY A 71 19.92 -6.79 -6.76
CA GLY A 71 20.16 -6.68 -8.20
C GLY A 71 20.52 -8.02 -8.85
N LYS A 72 21.21 -8.92 -8.12
CA LYS A 72 21.52 -10.28 -8.57
C LYS A 72 20.25 -11.11 -8.78
N LEU A 73 19.28 -10.99 -7.86
CA LEU A 73 17.99 -11.70 -7.96
C LEU A 73 17.16 -11.13 -9.11
N LEU A 74 17.11 -9.80 -9.23
CA LEU A 74 16.41 -9.12 -10.31
C LEU A 74 16.95 -9.56 -11.68
N GLY A 75 18.28 -9.63 -11.83
CA GLY A 75 18.93 -10.11 -13.05
C GLY A 75 18.59 -11.57 -13.38
N GLU A 76 18.59 -12.45 -12.37
CA GLU A 76 18.23 -13.86 -12.57
C GLU A 76 16.76 -14.05 -12.93
N VAL A 77 15.83 -13.25 -12.38
CA VAL A 77 14.42 -13.32 -12.77
C VAL A 77 14.20 -12.75 -14.17
N LYS A 78 14.85 -11.64 -14.52
CA LYS A 78 14.78 -11.04 -15.87
C LYS A 78 15.31 -11.97 -16.96
N SER A 79 16.33 -12.79 -16.69
CA SER A 79 16.83 -13.75 -17.67
C SER A 79 15.87 -14.92 -17.92
N ARG A 80 15.05 -15.28 -16.92
CA ARG A 80 14.00 -16.30 -17.05
C ARG A 80 12.72 -15.76 -17.69
N LEU A 81 12.38 -14.50 -17.44
CA LEU A 81 11.18 -13.83 -17.93
C LEU A 81 11.54 -12.64 -18.81
N LYS A 82 12.09 -12.91 -20.00
CA LYS A 82 12.62 -11.90 -20.93
C LYS A 82 11.61 -10.79 -21.27
N TRP A 83 10.32 -11.13 -21.40
CA TRP A 83 9.27 -10.21 -21.87
C TRP A 83 8.46 -9.55 -20.74
N ALA A 84 8.74 -9.91 -19.49
CA ALA A 84 8.01 -9.39 -18.35
C ALA A 84 8.32 -7.91 -18.08
N ASP A 85 7.36 -7.21 -17.47
CA ASP A 85 7.56 -5.86 -16.95
C ASP A 85 8.61 -5.90 -15.81
N GLY A 86 9.73 -5.21 -16.02
CA GLY A 86 10.79 -5.10 -15.04
C GLY A 86 10.34 -4.45 -13.73
N ALA A 87 9.37 -3.53 -13.79
CA ALA A 87 8.81 -2.90 -12.60
C ALA A 87 7.92 -3.88 -11.82
N ALA A 88 7.14 -4.71 -12.50
CA ALA A 88 6.36 -5.79 -11.88
C ALA A 88 7.26 -6.81 -11.18
N ILE A 89 8.36 -7.25 -11.83
CA ILE A 89 9.34 -8.15 -11.20
C ILE A 89 9.94 -7.50 -9.96
N LYS A 90 10.33 -6.22 -10.03
CA LYS A 90 10.94 -5.51 -8.90
C LYS A 90 9.98 -5.40 -7.71
N ARG A 91 8.70 -5.06 -7.94
CA ARG A 91 7.68 -4.98 -6.89
C ARG A 91 7.49 -6.32 -6.19
N GLU A 92 7.36 -7.42 -6.94
CA GLU A 92 7.19 -8.76 -6.36
C GLU A 92 8.45 -9.20 -5.59
N LEU A 93 9.64 -8.93 -6.13
CA LEU A 93 10.91 -9.22 -5.45
C LEU A 93 11.02 -8.47 -4.11
N ASP A 94 10.71 -7.18 -4.08
CA ASP A 94 10.76 -6.37 -2.85
C ASP A 94 9.75 -6.85 -1.81
N LEU A 95 8.54 -7.18 -2.25
CA LEU A 95 7.50 -7.73 -1.39
C LEU A 95 7.97 -9.05 -0.75
N ARG A 96 8.52 -9.98 -1.54
CA ARG A 96 8.98 -11.28 -1.03
C ARG A 96 10.21 -11.16 -0.13
N MET A 97 11.13 -10.26 -0.45
CA MET A 97 12.28 -9.94 0.41
C MET A 97 11.82 -9.37 1.76
N MET A 98 10.84 -8.45 1.75
CA MET A 98 10.25 -7.91 2.98
C MET A 98 9.56 -8.99 3.81
N LEU A 99 8.77 -9.85 3.17
CA LEU A 99 8.09 -10.96 3.86
C LEU A 99 9.08 -11.96 4.46
N LEU A 100 10.21 -12.20 3.80
CA LEU A 100 11.25 -13.12 4.28
C LEU A 100 12.09 -12.52 5.42
N LEU A 101 12.43 -11.23 5.35
CA LEU A 101 13.39 -10.59 6.27
C LEU A 101 12.73 -9.76 7.37
N GLY A 102 11.46 -9.39 7.25
CA GLY A 102 10.79 -8.45 8.14
C GLY A 102 11.23 -6.99 7.92
N PRO A 103 10.86 -6.04 8.79
CA PRO A 103 11.24 -4.64 8.65
C PRO A 103 12.76 -4.44 8.68
N LYS A 104 13.25 -3.39 8.02
CA LYS A 104 14.66 -2.98 8.06
C LYS A 104 15.05 -2.56 9.47
N THR A 105 16.15 -3.08 9.99
CA THR A 105 16.68 -2.67 11.29
C THR A 105 17.67 -1.51 11.15
N ILE A 106 18.08 -0.90 12.27
CA ILE A 106 19.11 0.14 12.30
C ILE A 106 20.45 -0.38 11.73
N ASP A 107 20.76 -1.65 11.94
CA ASP A 107 21.98 -2.28 11.42
C ASP A 107 21.92 -2.49 9.90
N ASP A 108 20.74 -2.78 9.35
CA ASP A 108 20.49 -2.85 7.90
C ASP A 108 20.71 -1.48 7.22
N ILE A 109 20.46 -0.38 7.94
CA ILE A 109 20.66 0.99 7.45
C ILE A 109 22.15 1.39 7.55
N ARG A 110 22.83 1.01 8.64
CA ARG A 110 24.26 1.30 8.87
C ARG A 110 25.19 0.53 7.95
N GLY A 111 24.81 -0.68 7.52
CA GLY A 111 25.59 -1.51 6.60
C GLY A 111 25.82 -0.87 5.22
N GLY A 112 24.95 0.06 4.79
CA GLY A 112 25.10 0.80 3.53
C GLY A 112 26.17 1.91 3.54
N ALA A 113 26.63 2.35 4.72
CA ALA A 113 27.56 3.48 4.87
C ALA A 113 29.05 3.10 4.84
N LYS A 114 29.40 1.80 4.88
CA LYS A 114 30.79 1.33 5.02
C LYS A 114 31.61 1.22 3.72
N GLN A 115 31.12 1.70 2.58
CA GLN A 115 31.88 1.67 1.31
C GLN A 115 32.53 3.02 0.93
N ALA A 116 32.42 4.07 1.74
CA ALA A 116 32.90 5.41 1.36
C ALA A 116 34.20 5.88 2.06
N GLU A 117 34.75 5.19 3.05
CA GLU A 117 35.98 5.62 3.72
C GLU A 117 36.92 4.45 3.98
N GLU A 118 37.93 4.28 3.13
CA GLU A 118 39.23 3.72 3.53
C GLU A 118 40.29 4.02 2.45
N ASN A 119 40.88 5.23 2.52
CA ASN A 119 42.17 5.56 1.92
C ASN A 119 43.09 6.15 3.02
N GLY A 120 43.93 5.30 3.61
CA GLY A 120 45.15 5.65 4.40
C GLY A 120 45.01 5.78 5.93
N PRO A 121 46.12 5.72 6.71
CA PRO A 121 46.95 4.53 6.91
C PRO A 121 47.09 4.05 8.39
N LYS A 122 47.36 2.74 8.51
CA LYS A 122 47.79 1.88 9.65
C LYS A 122 48.28 2.52 10.98
N ARG A 123 47.87 1.92 12.11
CA ARG A 123 48.81 1.30 13.11
C ARG A 123 48.14 0.46 14.22
N SER A 124 48.53 -0.82 14.24
CA SER A 124 48.88 -1.73 15.36
C SER A 124 48.06 -1.80 16.66
N GLY A 125 47.60 -3.00 17.00
CA GLY A 125 47.31 -3.43 18.37
C GLY A 125 46.70 -4.84 18.48
N ARG A 126 47.54 -5.85 18.75
CA ARG A 126 47.19 -7.26 19.03
C ARG A 126 46.25 -7.40 20.24
N LYS A 127 45.32 -8.38 20.22
CA LYS A 127 45.48 -9.68 20.94
C LYS A 127 44.28 -10.62 20.75
N ASN A 128 44.67 -11.88 20.53
CA ASN A 128 43.98 -13.18 20.50
C ASN A 128 42.77 -13.36 21.42
N LEU A 129 41.83 -14.23 21.05
CA LEU A 129 41.83 -15.65 21.48
C LEU A 129 40.73 -16.47 20.80
N ASP A 130 41.12 -17.70 20.51
CA ASP A 130 40.46 -18.77 19.79
C ASP A 130 39.12 -19.21 20.39
N GLN A 131 38.22 -19.76 19.55
CA GLN A 131 37.80 -21.15 19.68
C GLN A 131 36.96 -21.59 18.46
N GLU A 132 37.59 -22.41 17.64
CA GLU A 132 36.93 -23.33 16.70
C GLU A 132 36.22 -24.45 17.48
N ALA A 133 35.01 -24.83 17.06
CA ALA A 133 34.61 -26.24 17.03
C ALA A 133 33.38 -26.48 16.13
N ALA A 134 33.68 -27.04 14.96
CA ALA A 134 33.00 -28.18 14.33
C ALA A 134 31.48 -28.12 14.05
N VAL A 135 31.20 -27.75 12.79
CA VAL A 135 30.03 -28.19 12.02
C VAL A 135 30.12 -29.69 11.75
N LYS A 136 29.06 -30.44 12.02
CA LYS A 136 28.76 -31.69 11.31
C LYS A 136 27.27 -31.79 11.00
N ASP A 137 27.02 -32.02 9.71
CA ASP A 137 25.75 -32.21 9.05
C ASP A 137 24.88 -33.30 9.68
N LYS A 138 23.59 -33.00 9.81
CA LYS A 138 22.52 -33.98 9.60
C LYS A 138 21.35 -33.30 8.89
N GLU A 139 21.25 -33.59 7.60
CA GLU A 139 20.01 -33.47 6.84
C GLU A 139 18.88 -34.18 7.59
N LYS A 140 17.81 -33.44 7.92
CA LYS A 140 16.49 -34.03 8.18
C LYS A 140 15.46 -33.24 7.41
N ALA A 141 14.78 -33.95 6.52
CA ALA A 141 13.63 -33.51 5.75
C ALA A 141 12.62 -32.77 6.65
N CYS A 142 12.11 -31.64 6.14
CA CYS A 142 11.19 -30.77 6.86
C CYS A 142 9.88 -31.51 7.14
N ASP A 143 9.76 -32.00 8.37
CA ASP A 143 8.59 -32.66 8.88
C ASP A 143 7.41 -31.67 8.93
N LYS A 144 6.22 -32.08 8.46
CA LYS A 144 5.00 -31.24 8.46
C LYS A 144 4.65 -30.77 9.89
N GLU A 145 5.11 -31.50 10.89
CA GLU A 145 5.01 -31.13 12.32
C GLU A 145 5.89 -29.93 12.71
N THR A 146 6.99 -29.68 12.00
CA THR A 146 7.88 -28.54 12.25
C THR A 146 7.27 -27.24 11.72
N ILE A 147 6.55 -27.30 10.59
CA ILE A 147 5.78 -26.16 10.07
C ILE A 147 4.62 -25.81 11.03
N LYS A 148 3.96 -26.83 11.60
CA LYS A 148 2.93 -26.63 12.64
C LYS A 148 3.51 -25.97 13.90
N LYS A 149 4.66 -26.48 14.39
CA LYS A 149 5.38 -25.90 15.54
C LYS A 149 5.93 -24.49 15.29
N LEU A 150 6.20 -24.10 14.04
CA LEU A 150 6.62 -22.73 13.68
C LEU A 150 5.43 -21.75 13.67
N TYR A 151 4.21 -22.20 13.34
CA TYR A 151 2.98 -21.42 13.52
C TYR A 151 2.57 -21.32 15.01
N ASP A 152 2.84 -22.35 15.79
CA ASP A 152 2.44 -22.42 17.21
C ASP A 152 3.40 -21.63 18.14
N LYS A 153 4.63 -21.29 17.71
CA LYS A 153 5.63 -20.66 18.60
C LYS A 153 5.60 -19.14 18.70
N GLU A 154 4.64 -18.46 18.07
CA GLU A 154 4.39 -17.04 18.33
C GLU A 154 2.94 -16.60 18.06
N THR A 155 1.98 -17.52 18.13
CA THR A 155 0.57 -17.13 18.10
C THR A 155 0.03 -17.04 19.51
N ASN A 156 0.33 -15.91 20.16
CA ASN A 156 -0.69 -15.25 20.98
C ASN A 156 -1.76 -14.67 20.02
N GLY A 157 -2.25 -15.46 19.06
CA GLY A 157 -3.30 -15.14 18.10
C GLY A 157 -4.66 -15.34 18.75
N ALA A 158 -5.69 -14.68 18.25
CA ALA A 158 -7.06 -14.98 18.64
C ALA A 158 -7.60 -16.09 17.73
N ASN A 159 -8.40 -17.01 18.27
CA ASN A 159 -8.99 -18.10 17.50
C ASN A 159 -10.12 -17.61 16.58
N SER A 160 -10.63 -16.40 16.82
CA SER A 160 -11.64 -15.74 16.00
C SER A 160 -11.40 -14.23 15.94
N ILE A 161 -11.97 -13.59 14.92
CA ILE A 161 -11.98 -12.12 14.83
C ILE A 161 -12.69 -11.49 16.04
N ASP A 162 -13.75 -12.13 16.56
CA ASP A 162 -14.47 -11.66 17.73
C ASP A 162 -13.58 -11.65 18.99
N GLU A 163 -12.79 -12.71 19.19
CA GLU A 163 -11.82 -12.79 20.28
C GLU A 163 -10.70 -11.75 20.13
N LEU A 164 -10.21 -11.54 18.90
CA LEU A 164 -9.20 -10.51 18.61
C LEU A 164 -9.72 -9.13 18.99
N MET A 165 -10.94 -8.81 18.56
CA MET A 165 -11.55 -7.50 18.72
C MET A 165 -12.00 -7.20 20.14
N ARG A 166 -12.27 -8.21 20.97
CA ARG A 166 -12.66 -8.01 22.38
C ARG A 166 -11.47 -7.96 23.33
N ASN A 167 -10.47 -8.82 23.12
CA ASN A 167 -9.49 -9.11 24.15
C ASN A 167 -8.08 -8.59 23.83
N LYS A 168 -7.80 -8.27 22.57
CA LYS A 168 -6.43 -7.95 22.11
C LYS A 168 -6.31 -6.59 21.43
N THR A 169 -7.39 -5.83 21.33
CA THR A 169 -7.37 -4.44 20.83
C THR A 169 -7.50 -3.46 21.99
N ASN A 170 -6.49 -2.61 22.17
CA ASN A 170 -6.48 -1.55 23.18
C ASN A 170 -7.13 -0.27 22.63
N PHE A 171 -8.40 -0.36 22.24
CA PHE A 171 -9.16 0.81 21.79
C PHE A 171 -9.91 1.48 22.94
N HIS A 172 -10.11 2.79 22.81
CA HIS A 172 -10.86 3.61 23.75
C HIS A 172 -12.35 3.22 23.76
N LYS A 173 -13.03 3.49 24.87
CA LYS A 173 -14.49 3.35 24.95
C LYS A 173 -15.18 4.52 24.24
N VAL A 174 -16.43 4.32 23.82
CA VAL A 174 -17.25 5.35 23.19
C VAL A 174 -17.35 6.58 24.10
N GLY A 175 -17.02 7.76 23.57
CA GLY A 175 -16.98 9.02 24.32
C GLY A 175 -15.68 9.29 25.08
N GLU A 176 -14.73 8.35 25.08
CA GLU A 176 -13.42 8.50 25.74
C GLU A 176 -12.28 8.77 24.75
N ASN A 177 -12.59 9.38 23.60
CA ASN A 177 -11.62 9.66 22.53
C ASN A 177 -10.42 10.48 23.05
N TYR A 178 -10.64 11.37 24.01
CA TYR A 178 -9.59 12.20 24.63
C TYR A 178 -8.49 11.42 25.37
N LYS A 179 -8.66 10.10 25.57
CA LYS A 179 -7.65 9.24 26.19
C LYS A 179 -6.67 8.63 25.17
N THR A 180 -6.94 8.75 23.87
CA THR A 180 -6.05 8.17 22.85
C THR A 180 -4.84 9.06 22.61
N ASP A 181 -3.71 8.44 22.33
CA ASP A 181 -2.46 9.15 22.03
C ASP A 181 -2.65 10.14 20.88
N GLY A 182 -2.19 11.39 21.08
CA GLY A 182 -2.28 12.46 20.10
C GLY A 182 -3.63 13.18 20.01
N TYR A 183 -4.62 12.84 20.84
CA TYR A 183 -5.91 13.53 20.83
C TYR A 183 -5.80 14.96 21.39
N ILE A 184 -6.29 15.95 20.62
CA ILE A 184 -6.25 17.36 21.02
C ILE A 184 -7.53 17.73 21.79
N ILE A 185 -7.37 18.16 23.04
CA ILE A 185 -8.48 18.65 23.86
C ILE A 185 -8.63 20.16 23.66
N THR A 186 -9.78 20.57 23.15
CA THR A 186 -10.20 21.97 22.98
C THR A 186 -11.24 22.33 24.04
N PRO A 187 -11.56 23.63 24.23
CA PRO A 187 -12.62 24.04 25.15
C PRO A 187 -13.99 23.43 24.85
N ASN A 188 -14.24 23.03 23.60
CA ASN A 188 -15.52 22.44 23.17
C ASN A 188 -15.53 20.91 23.22
N THR A 189 -14.39 20.24 23.46
CA THR A 189 -14.25 18.79 23.31
C THR A 189 -15.25 18.02 24.18
N MET A 190 -15.38 18.36 25.47
CA MET A 190 -16.30 17.63 26.36
C MET A 190 -17.77 17.83 25.98
N LYS A 191 -18.13 19.02 25.49
CA LYS A 191 -19.49 19.29 24.98
C LYS A 191 -19.79 18.47 23.72
N LEU A 192 -18.83 18.39 22.79
CA LEU A 192 -18.95 17.62 21.56
C LEU A 192 -19.03 16.11 21.83
N LEU A 193 -18.20 15.60 22.77
CA LEU A 193 -18.24 14.19 23.16
C LEU A 193 -19.56 13.82 23.83
N LYS A 194 -20.10 14.69 24.68
CA LYS A 194 -21.43 14.47 25.28
C LYS A 194 -22.51 14.35 24.19
N LYS A 195 -22.56 15.30 23.26
CA LYS A 195 -23.49 15.25 22.12
C LYS A 195 -23.29 13.98 21.28
N HIS A 196 -22.04 13.63 20.99
CA HIS A 196 -21.70 12.42 20.24
C HIS A 196 -22.25 11.16 20.92
N VAL A 197 -22.02 10.99 22.23
CA VAL A 197 -22.49 9.82 22.98
C VAL A 197 -24.02 9.73 22.98
N GLU A 198 -24.72 10.87 23.05
CA GLU A 198 -26.17 10.95 22.90
C GLU A 198 -26.62 10.51 21.50
N ASP A 199 -25.98 11.04 20.45
CA ASP A 199 -26.29 10.76 19.04
C ASP A 199 -26.09 9.26 18.70
N VAL A 200 -24.98 8.66 19.17
CA VAL A 200 -24.68 7.23 18.92
C VAL A 200 -25.25 6.29 19.99
N LYS A 201 -25.94 6.83 21.00
CA LYS A 201 -26.50 6.08 22.14
C LYS A 201 -25.47 5.17 22.83
N GLY A 202 -24.23 5.66 22.95
CA GLY A 202 -23.11 4.92 23.53
C GLY A 202 -22.63 3.69 22.74
N LYS A 203 -23.10 3.48 21.50
CA LYS A 203 -22.68 2.34 20.67
C LYS A 203 -21.40 2.63 19.91
N VAL A 204 -20.61 1.57 19.67
CA VAL A 204 -19.48 1.63 18.74
C VAL A 204 -20.02 1.87 17.32
N VAL A 205 -19.42 2.82 16.60
CA VAL A 205 -19.76 3.13 15.21
C VAL A 205 -18.49 3.08 14.37
N THR A 206 -18.45 2.16 13.42
CA THR A 206 -17.36 2.02 12.43
C THR A 206 -17.88 2.25 11.02
N ARG A 207 -16.97 2.31 10.04
CA ARG A 207 -17.33 2.40 8.62
C ARG A 207 -16.29 1.66 7.79
N PHE A 208 -16.74 0.96 6.75
CA PHE A 208 -15.89 0.47 5.67
C PHE A 208 -16.12 1.36 4.44
N PRO A 209 -15.12 2.16 4.00
CA PRO A 209 -15.30 3.11 2.92
C PRO A 209 -14.56 2.74 1.61
N PRO A 210 -15.08 1.80 0.80
CA PRO A 210 -14.47 1.44 -0.48
C PRO A 210 -14.82 2.47 -1.57
N GLU A 211 -13.91 2.67 -2.52
CA GLU A 211 -14.22 3.38 -3.76
C GLU A 211 -15.09 2.48 -4.67
N PRO A 212 -16.14 3.02 -5.31
CA PRO A 212 -17.06 2.25 -6.17
C PRO A 212 -16.51 1.98 -7.59
N ASN A 213 -15.20 2.08 -7.78
CA ASN A 213 -14.51 1.97 -9.08
C ASN A 213 -13.58 0.75 -9.17
N GLY A 214 -13.38 0.04 -8.05
CA GLY A 214 -12.29 -0.92 -7.88
C GLY A 214 -12.76 -2.32 -7.51
N ILE A 215 -11.93 -3.32 -7.86
CA ILE A 215 -12.15 -4.71 -7.45
C ILE A 215 -11.56 -4.93 -6.05
N LEU A 216 -12.37 -5.43 -5.13
CA LEU A 216 -11.88 -5.83 -3.81
C LEU A 216 -10.91 -7.01 -3.94
N HIS A 217 -9.64 -6.77 -3.60
CA HIS A 217 -8.64 -7.83 -3.39
C HIS A 217 -8.56 -8.28 -1.91
N ILE A 218 -7.76 -9.32 -1.63
CA ILE A 218 -7.60 -9.91 -0.28
C ILE A 218 -7.23 -8.91 0.83
N GLY A 219 -6.49 -7.84 0.52
CA GLY A 219 -6.23 -6.75 1.47
C GLY A 219 -7.50 -6.13 2.06
N HIS A 220 -8.57 -6.02 1.28
CA HIS A 220 -9.87 -5.52 1.75
C HIS A 220 -10.54 -6.47 2.73
N ALA A 221 -10.28 -7.78 2.65
CA ALA A 221 -10.81 -8.72 3.63
C ALA A 221 -10.33 -8.38 5.05
N LYS A 222 -9.10 -7.86 5.21
CA LYS A 222 -8.61 -7.36 6.50
C LYS A 222 -9.41 -6.13 6.96
N ALA A 223 -9.61 -5.15 6.10
CA ALA A 223 -10.36 -3.94 6.42
C ALA A 223 -11.81 -4.28 6.83
N ILE A 224 -12.51 -5.09 6.02
CA ILE A 224 -13.87 -5.55 6.30
C ILE A 224 -13.94 -6.25 7.66
N ASN A 225 -13.04 -7.20 7.94
CA ASN A 225 -13.03 -7.91 9.22
C ASN A 225 -12.70 -7.00 10.41
N ILE A 226 -11.88 -5.96 10.22
CA ILE A 226 -11.62 -4.98 11.28
C ILE A 226 -12.84 -4.11 11.52
N ASP A 227 -13.36 -3.45 10.49
CA ASP A 227 -14.42 -2.46 10.66
C ASP A 227 -15.74 -3.12 11.10
N PHE A 228 -16.18 -4.16 10.39
CA PHE A 228 -17.41 -4.87 10.74
C PHE A 228 -17.24 -5.79 11.94
N GLY A 229 -16.11 -6.48 12.04
CA GLY A 229 -15.84 -7.38 13.17
C GLY A 229 -15.73 -6.62 14.48
N TYR A 230 -15.11 -5.44 14.50
CA TYR A 230 -15.05 -4.61 15.71
C TYR A 230 -16.43 -4.13 16.15
N ALA A 231 -17.25 -3.62 15.22
CA ALA A 231 -18.62 -3.25 15.54
C ALA A 231 -19.44 -4.45 16.08
N LYS A 232 -19.38 -5.60 15.40
CA LYS A 232 -20.09 -6.82 15.82
C LYS A 232 -19.64 -7.30 17.20
N ALA A 233 -18.34 -7.32 17.45
CA ALA A 233 -17.75 -7.75 18.71
C ALA A 233 -18.19 -6.88 19.89
N HIS A 234 -18.45 -5.59 19.66
CA HIS A 234 -18.82 -4.62 20.71
C HIS A 234 -20.31 -4.21 20.68
N GLY A 235 -21.17 -4.94 19.94
CA GLY A 235 -22.60 -4.62 19.85
C GLY A 235 -22.91 -3.27 19.18
N GLY A 236 -21.96 -2.79 18.37
CA GLY A 236 -22.03 -1.55 17.62
C GLY A 236 -22.67 -1.71 16.24
N ILE A 237 -22.46 -0.70 15.40
CA ILE A 237 -22.93 -0.64 14.02
C ILE A 237 -21.77 -0.29 13.08
N CYS A 238 -21.79 -0.83 11.87
CA CYS A 238 -20.84 -0.51 10.81
C CYS A 238 -21.58 -0.01 9.59
N TYR A 239 -21.19 1.15 9.08
CA TYR A 239 -21.67 1.68 7.81
C TYR A 239 -20.85 1.11 6.64
N LEU A 240 -21.51 0.75 5.55
CA LEU A 240 -20.85 0.63 4.26
C LEU A 240 -20.98 1.99 3.57
N ARG A 241 -19.87 2.71 3.42
CA ARG A 241 -19.90 4.08 2.89
C ARG A 241 -19.10 4.18 1.60
N PHE A 242 -19.76 4.18 0.45
CA PHE A 242 -19.06 4.32 -0.83
C PHE A 242 -18.37 5.68 -0.90
N ASP A 243 -17.09 5.67 -1.24
CA ASP A 243 -16.32 6.89 -1.49
C ASP A 243 -16.45 7.30 -2.95
N ASP A 244 -17.60 7.89 -3.28
CA ASP A 244 -18.02 8.35 -4.60
C ASP A 244 -17.68 9.83 -4.85
N THR A 245 -16.58 10.30 -4.26
CA THR A 245 -16.11 11.69 -4.44
C THR A 245 -15.63 12.00 -5.86
N ASN A 246 -15.44 10.98 -6.70
CA ASN A 246 -15.04 11.12 -8.10
C ASN A 246 -16.17 10.66 -9.06
N PRO A 247 -16.84 11.59 -9.77
CA PRO A 247 -18.00 11.29 -10.60
C PRO A 247 -17.68 10.48 -11.87
N GLU A 248 -16.42 10.43 -12.32
CA GLU A 248 -16.06 9.78 -13.60
C GLU A 248 -15.91 8.26 -13.51
N ASN A 249 -15.95 7.67 -12.30
CA ASN A 249 -15.51 6.29 -12.07
C ASN A 249 -16.53 5.40 -11.35
N GLU A 250 -17.80 5.79 -11.29
CA GLU A 250 -18.83 4.97 -10.65
C GLU A 250 -19.44 3.97 -11.63
N ASP A 251 -19.31 2.66 -11.35
CA ASP A 251 -20.01 1.60 -12.07
C ASP A 251 -20.78 0.73 -11.06
N GLU A 252 -22.10 0.67 -11.23
CA GLU A 252 -23.04 -0.09 -10.38
C GLU A 252 -22.61 -1.55 -10.18
N LYS A 253 -21.89 -2.13 -11.15
CA LYS A 253 -21.35 -3.48 -11.05
C LYS A 253 -20.38 -3.61 -9.88
N PHE A 254 -19.51 -2.63 -9.65
CA PHE A 254 -18.56 -2.67 -8.54
C PHE A 254 -19.24 -2.48 -7.20
N VAL A 255 -20.21 -1.56 -7.11
CA VAL A 255 -21.06 -1.36 -5.93
C VAL A 255 -21.69 -2.67 -5.50
N LYS A 256 -22.35 -3.37 -6.43
CA LYS A 256 -22.99 -4.66 -6.15
C LYS A 256 -21.99 -5.74 -5.75
N ASN A 257 -20.86 -5.83 -6.43
CA ASN A 257 -19.81 -6.80 -6.08
C ASN A 257 -19.26 -6.56 -4.66
N ILE A 258 -19.07 -5.29 -4.28
CA ILE A 258 -18.61 -4.91 -2.94
C ILE A 258 -19.62 -5.36 -1.88
N GLU A 259 -20.91 -5.09 -2.08
CA GLU A 259 -21.97 -5.54 -1.18
C GLU A 259 -22.01 -7.07 -1.05
N GLU A 260 -21.91 -7.77 -2.17
CA GLU A 260 -21.87 -9.23 -2.21
C GLU A 260 -20.66 -9.78 -1.45
N MET A 261 -19.48 -9.17 -1.57
CA MET A 261 -18.28 -9.58 -0.83
C MET A 261 -18.40 -9.34 0.68
N VAL A 262 -18.95 -8.21 1.10
CA VAL A 262 -19.22 -7.94 2.52
C VAL A 262 -20.17 -8.99 3.09
N LYS A 263 -21.23 -9.32 2.34
CA LYS A 263 -22.19 -10.37 2.72
C LYS A 263 -21.57 -11.76 2.72
N TRP A 264 -20.73 -12.07 1.73
CA TRP A 264 -20.02 -13.34 1.61
C TRP A 264 -19.08 -13.59 2.79
N LEU A 265 -18.45 -12.53 3.31
CA LEU A 265 -17.63 -12.60 4.53
C LEU A 265 -18.45 -12.67 5.83
N GLY A 266 -19.78 -12.74 5.75
CA GLY A 266 -20.66 -12.94 6.91
C GLY A 266 -21.02 -11.68 7.67
N TYR A 267 -20.87 -10.50 7.04
CA TYR A 267 -21.24 -9.22 7.62
C TYR A 267 -22.47 -8.63 6.92
N SER A 268 -23.15 -7.70 7.59
CA SER A 268 -24.26 -6.94 7.02
C SER A 268 -24.14 -5.49 7.47
N PRO A 269 -24.15 -4.53 6.54
CA PRO A 269 -24.09 -3.12 6.89
C PRO A 269 -25.34 -2.69 7.64
N TYR A 270 -25.15 -1.81 8.63
CA TYR A 270 -26.26 -1.16 9.33
C TYR A 270 -27.03 -0.24 8.38
N LYS A 271 -26.29 0.51 7.56
CA LYS A 271 -26.81 1.37 6.51
C LYS A 271 -25.75 1.52 5.42
N ILE A 272 -26.21 1.59 4.19
CA ILE A 272 -25.40 1.97 3.03
C ILE A 272 -25.56 3.48 2.83
N THR A 273 -24.43 4.17 2.68
CA THR A 273 -24.37 5.63 2.53
C THR A 273 -23.32 5.97 1.48
N HIS A 274 -23.39 7.18 0.95
CA HIS A 274 -22.46 7.69 -0.03
C HIS A 274 -21.72 8.90 0.54
N SER A 275 -20.51 9.19 0.06
CA SER A 275 -19.83 10.44 0.40
C SER A 275 -20.60 11.63 -0.20
N SER A 276 -21.19 11.45 -1.38
CA SER A 276 -22.04 12.43 -2.07
C SER A 276 -23.29 12.85 -1.28
N ASP A 277 -23.85 11.97 -0.44
CA ASP A 277 -24.96 12.29 0.49
C ASP A 277 -24.66 13.51 1.38
N TYR A 278 -23.38 13.85 1.56
CA TYR A 278 -22.91 14.89 2.48
C TYR A 278 -22.32 16.12 1.77
N PHE A 279 -22.42 16.25 0.44
CA PHE A 279 -21.79 17.36 -0.29
C PHE A 279 -22.26 18.74 0.19
N ASP A 280 -23.55 18.91 0.50
CA ASP A 280 -24.06 20.18 1.05
C ASP A 280 -23.36 20.53 2.37
N GLN A 281 -23.26 19.58 3.30
CA GLN A 281 -22.62 19.80 4.59
C GLN A 281 -21.11 20.02 4.46
N LEU A 282 -20.45 19.30 3.54
CA LEU A 282 -19.03 19.46 3.24
C LEU A 282 -18.74 20.84 2.65
N TYR A 283 -19.60 21.34 1.77
CA TYR A 283 -19.54 22.69 1.24
C TYR A 283 -19.69 23.74 2.35
N GLU A 284 -20.70 23.60 3.22
CA GLU A 284 -20.89 24.50 4.36
C GLU A 284 -19.65 24.55 5.27
N TRP A 285 -19.03 23.39 5.53
CA TRP A 285 -17.80 23.33 6.32
C TRP A 285 -16.61 23.94 5.59
N ALA A 286 -16.49 23.78 4.27
CA ALA A 286 -15.47 24.48 3.48
C ALA A 286 -15.63 26.01 3.61
N VAL A 287 -16.85 26.53 3.54
CA VAL A 287 -17.14 27.95 3.78
C VAL A 287 -16.75 28.39 5.20
N VAL A 288 -17.03 27.57 6.22
CA VAL A 288 -16.60 27.83 7.61
C VAL A 288 -15.08 27.85 7.74
N LEU A 289 -14.37 26.95 7.05
CA LEU A 289 -12.91 26.91 7.04
C LEU A 289 -12.31 28.18 6.41
N ILE A 290 -12.86 28.63 5.28
CA ILE A 290 -12.44 29.87 4.63
C ILE A 290 -12.68 31.07 5.56
N LYS A 291 -13.87 31.16 6.18
CA LYS A 291 -14.19 32.23 7.14
C LYS A 291 -13.29 32.28 8.37
N LYS A 292 -12.69 31.15 8.73
CA LYS A 292 -11.73 31.03 9.85
C LYS A 292 -10.27 31.23 9.41
N ASP A 293 -10.04 31.60 8.15
CA ASP A 293 -8.70 31.73 7.57
C ASP A 293 -7.88 30.43 7.63
N LEU A 294 -8.57 29.29 7.50
CA LEU A 294 -7.99 27.94 7.50
C LEU A 294 -8.02 27.27 6.12
N ALA A 295 -8.62 27.92 5.13
CA ALA A 295 -8.68 27.48 3.74
C ALA A 295 -8.67 28.68 2.79
N TYR A 296 -8.09 28.50 1.60
CA TYR A 296 -8.01 29.51 0.56
C TYR A 296 -8.17 28.89 -0.83
N VAL A 297 -8.58 29.67 -1.82
CA VAL A 297 -8.64 29.22 -3.22
C VAL A 297 -7.26 29.34 -3.86
N CYS A 298 -6.74 28.25 -4.43
CA CYS A 298 -5.44 28.21 -5.09
C CYS A 298 -5.61 28.24 -6.62
N HIS A 299 -4.63 28.81 -7.33
CA HIS A 299 -4.59 28.81 -8.80
C HIS A 299 -3.28 28.19 -9.32
N GLN A 300 -2.52 27.52 -8.45
CA GLN A 300 -1.36 26.74 -8.90
C GLN A 300 -1.84 25.61 -9.79
N THR A 301 -1.12 25.39 -10.87
CA THR A 301 -1.28 24.21 -11.72
C THR A 301 -0.82 22.96 -10.96
N VAL A 302 -1.27 21.80 -11.44
CA VAL A 302 -0.89 20.50 -10.86
C VAL A 302 0.63 20.32 -10.83
N ASP A 303 1.34 20.81 -11.85
CA ASP A 303 2.80 20.71 -11.95
C ASP A 303 3.51 21.61 -10.94
N GLU A 304 2.96 22.79 -10.62
CA GLU A 304 3.50 23.69 -9.60
C GLU A 304 3.27 23.18 -8.16
N MET A 305 2.30 22.28 -7.97
CA MET A 305 1.99 21.67 -6.67
C MET A 305 2.70 20.33 -6.44
N ARG A 306 3.34 19.75 -7.47
CA ARG A 306 4.02 18.45 -7.41
C ARG A 306 5.53 18.63 -7.49
N GLY A 307 6.28 18.02 -6.56
CA GLY A 307 7.74 18.05 -6.57
C GLY A 307 8.33 17.89 -5.18
N PHE A 308 9.67 17.85 -5.10
CA PHE A 308 10.38 17.81 -3.82
C PHE A 308 10.48 19.20 -3.16
N ASP A 309 10.33 20.26 -3.93
CA ASP A 309 10.44 21.65 -3.47
C ASP A 309 9.15 22.42 -3.81
N VAL A 310 8.08 22.07 -3.10
CA VAL A 310 6.76 22.70 -3.29
C VAL A 310 6.77 24.06 -2.60
N ALA A 311 6.91 25.12 -3.38
CA ALA A 311 6.83 26.48 -2.88
C ALA A 311 5.43 26.75 -2.29
N ALA A 312 5.39 27.55 -1.22
CA ALA A 312 4.12 28.00 -0.66
C ALA A 312 3.31 28.73 -1.73
N SER A 313 2.04 28.38 -1.86
CA SER A 313 1.14 29.01 -2.83
C SER A 313 1.19 30.53 -2.71
N PRO A 314 1.39 31.28 -3.81
CA PRO A 314 1.32 32.75 -3.82
C PRO A 314 -0.02 33.28 -3.28
N TRP A 315 -1.04 32.44 -3.32
CA TRP A 315 -2.41 32.75 -2.97
C TRP A 315 -2.82 32.34 -1.56
N ARG A 316 -1.90 31.76 -0.78
CA ARG A 316 -2.17 31.28 0.58
C ARG A 316 -2.67 32.38 1.51
N ASN A 317 -2.14 33.59 1.37
CA ASN A 317 -2.43 34.74 2.25
C ASN A 317 -3.43 35.72 1.63
N ARG A 318 -4.24 35.29 0.65
CA ARG A 318 -5.27 36.14 0.05
C ARG A 318 -6.36 36.47 1.08
N PRO A 319 -7.06 37.61 0.95
CA PRO A 319 -8.17 37.94 1.85
C PRO A 319 -9.26 36.86 1.86
N VAL A 320 -9.86 36.64 3.02
CA VAL A 320 -10.96 35.69 3.24
C VAL A 320 -12.13 35.96 2.30
N GLU A 321 -12.51 37.24 2.12
CA GLU A 321 -13.60 37.65 1.24
C GLU A 321 -13.32 37.31 -0.23
N GLU A 322 -12.05 37.34 -0.65
CA GLU A 322 -11.66 36.96 -1.99
C GLU A 322 -11.78 35.45 -2.20
N SER A 323 -11.30 34.65 -1.25
CA SER A 323 -11.47 33.19 -1.27
C SER A 323 -12.94 32.77 -1.30
N LEU A 324 -13.81 33.43 -0.52
CA LEU A 324 -15.24 33.12 -0.50
C LEU A 324 -15.90 33.36 -1.87
N ARG A 325 -15.66 34.53 -2.47
CA ARG A 325 -16.21 34.85 -3.80
C ARG A 325 -15.75 33.85 -4.86
N LEU A 326 -14.47 33.49 -4.85
CA LEU A 326 -13.92 32.57 -5.84
C LEU A 326 -14.40 31.14 -5.62
N PHE A 327 -14.57 30.71 -4.37
CA PHE A 327 -15.11 29.39 -4.07
C PHE A 327 -16.58 29.26 -4.49
N GLU A 328 -17.38 30.32 -4.31
CA GLU A 328 -18.75 30.39 -4.82
C GLU A 328 -18.80 30.28 -6.35
N VAL A 329 -17.90 30.99 -7.04
CA VAL A 329 -17.76 30.91 -8.50
C VAL A 329 -17.41 29.48 -8.96
N ILE A 330 -16.45 28.82 -8.29
CA ILE A 330 -16.05 27.43 -8.63
C ILE A 330 -17.26 26.49 -8.55
N VAL A 331 -18.07 26.61 -7.50
CA VAL A 331 -19.23 25.74 -7.32
C VAL A 331 -20.32 26.01 -8.36
N ILE A 332 -20.57 27.27 -8.70
CA ILE A 332 -21.53 27.62 -9.78
C ILE A 332 -21.12 27.02 -11.12
N PHE A 333 -19.82 26.93 -11.42
CA PHE A 333 -19.31 26.36 -12.67
C PHE A 333 -19.11 24.84 -12.63
N ALA A 334 -19.27 24.20 -11.47
CA ALA A 334 -19.15 22.74 -11.29
C ALA A 334 -20.52 22.02 -11.25
N LEU A 335 -21.62 22.76 -11.03
CA LEU A 335 -23.00 22.32 -11.21
C LEU A 335 -23.43 22.47 -12.67
#